data_AF-A0A919AV95-F1
#
_entry.id   AF-A0A919AV95-F1
#
_cell.length_a   1.000
_cell.length_b   1.000
_cell.length_c   1.000
_cell.angle_alpha   90.00
_cell.angle_beta   90.00
_cell.angle_gamma   90.00
#
_symmetry.space_group_name_H-M   'P 1'
#
loop_
_entity.id
_entity.type
_entity.pdbx_description
1 polymer ?
#
loop_
_entity_poly.entity_id
_entity_poly.type
_entity_poly.pdbx_seq_one_letter_code
_entity_poly.pdbx_strand_id
1 'polypeptide(L)'
;MDPSRMPLGGGGSPGGYPDAMNEHETSTGVDPARLDDQQLMKELENIHRTRHDTLLYGSNDALRAHNERMAQLEGEWLRRNPRRPVAAGRTREGARERTGGETATPSGT
;
A
#
# COMPACT_ATOMS: atom_id res chain seq x y z
N MET A 1 -19.09 -13.06 -74.44
CA MET A 1 -17.70 -13.13 -73.98
C MET A 1 -17.12 -11.72 -73.99
N ASP A 2 -17.02 -11.09 -72.82
CA ASP A 2 -16.25 -9.88 -72.57
C ASP A 2 -15.37 -10.15 -71.32
N PRO A 3 -14.05 -9.87 -71.35
CA PRO A 3 -13.11 -10.23 -70.30
C PRO A 3 -12.77 -9.02 -69.40
N SER A 4 -13.10 -9.08 -68.10
CA SER A 4 -12.22 -8.64 -66.98
C SER A 4 -12.95 -8.57 -65.65
N ARG A 5 -12.98 -9.73 -64.99
CA ARG A 5 -12.64 -9.96 -63.57
C ARG A 5 -12.18 -8.72 -62.79
N MET A 6 -13.10 -8.10 -62.04
CA MET A 6 -12.74 -7.25 -60.90
C MET A 6 -12.33 -8.15 -59.73
N PRO A 7 -11.14 -8.00 -59.11
CA PRO A 7 -10.82 -8.70 -57.88
C PRO A 7 -11.57 -8.05 -56.71
N LEU A 8 -12.36 -8.85 -55.99
CA LEU A 8 -12.87 -8.53 -54.67
C LEU A 8 -11.68 -8.38 -53.72
N GLY A 9 -11.30 -7.14 -53.44
CA GLY A 9 -10.30 -6.78 -52.44
C GLY A 9 -10.83 -7.05 -51.03
N GLY A 10 -10.72 -8.30 -50.59
CA GLY A 10 -10.79 -8.69 -49.19
C GLY A 10 -9.48 -8.29 -48.50
N GLY A 11 -9.38 -7.04 -48.06
CA GLY A 11 -8.33 -6.57 -47.17
C GLY A 11 -8.91 -6.46 -45.76
N GLY A 12 -8.68 -7.48 -44.94
CA GLY A 12 -9.11 -7.51 -43.54
C GLY A 12 -8.58 -6.31 -42.77
N SER A 13 -9.45 -5.74 -41.92
CA SER A 13 -9.10 -4.73 -40.93
C SER A 13 -7.81 -5.09 -40.19
N PRO A 14 -6.79 -4.21 -40.19
CA PRO A 14 -5.59 -4.44 -39.43
C PRO A 14 -5.90 -4.20 -37.95
N GLY A 15 -5.63 -5.22 -37.15
CA GLY A 15 -5.24 -5.07 -35.75
C GLY A 15 -6.32 -4.55 -34.82
N GLY A 16 -7.14 -5.47 -34.31
CA GLY A 16 -7.58 -5.34 -32.92
C GLY A 16 -6.32 -5.21 -32.07
N TYR A 17 -6.17 -4.09 -31.37
CA TYR A 17 -5.16 -3.97 -30.33
C TYR A 17 -5.37 -5.16 -29.39
N PRO A 18 -4.38 -6.04 -29.19
CA PRO A 18 -4.52 -7.03 -28.14
C PRO A 18 -4.71 -6.24 -26.85
N ASP A 19 -5.84 -6.50 -26.20
CA ASP A 19 -6.17 -6.17 -24.82
C ASP A 19 -5.15 -6.88 -23.91
N ALA A 20 -3.91 -6.42 -23.96
CA ALA A 20 -2.75 -7.09 -23.37
C ALA A 20 -1.71 -6.07 -22.94
N MET A 21 -2.18 -4.98 -22.33
CA MET A 21 -1.39 -4.14 -21.42
C MET A 21 -2.29 -3.68 -20.27
N ASN A 22 -3.29 -4.48 -19.87
CA ASN A 22 -3.83 -4.42 -18.51
C ASN A 22 -3.17 -5.51 -17.66
N GLU A 23 -1.89 -5.72 -17.90
CA GLU A 23 -0.95 -5.87 -16.79
C GLU A 23 -0.69 -4.48 -16.22
N HIS A 24 -1.74 -3.86 -15.65
CA HIS A 24 -1.46 -3.18 -14.39
C HIS A 24 -1.08 -4.32 -13.46
N GLU A 25 0.19 -4.72 -13.57
CA GLU A 25 0.88 -5.61 -12.68
C GLU A 25 0.31 -5.28 -11.32
N THR A 26 -0.56 -6.16 -10.83
CA THR A 26 -0.86 -6.19 -9.42
C THR A 26 0.50 -6.44 -8.85
N SER A 27 1.18 -5.36 -8.48
CA SER A 27 2.40 -5.33 -7.71
C SER A 27 1.99 -5.83 -6.34
N THR A 28 1.53 -7.08 -6.27
CA THR A 28 1.55 -7.94 -5.12
C THR A 28 3.04 -8.14 -4.88
N GLY A 29 3.69 -7.07 -4.42
CA GLY A 29 5.12 -7.06 -4.17
C GLY A 29 5.45 -8.21 -3.23
N VAL A 30 6.70 -8.66 -3.28
CA VAL A 30 7.21 -9.85 -2.57
C VAL A 30 6.52 -10.07 -1.21
N ASP A 31 6.05 -11.31 -0.99
CA ASP A 31 5.47 -11.76 0.27
C ASP A 31 6.32 -11.26 1.45
N PRO A 32 5.73 -10.57 2.44
CA PRO A 32 6.47 -10.06 3.60
C PRO A 32 7.31 -11.11 4.31
N ALA A 33 6.86 -12.37 4.35
CA ALA A 33 7.60 -13.46 4.97
C ALA A 33 8.93 -13.77 4.25
N ARG A 34 9.09 -13.33 2.99
CA ARG A 34 10.29 -13.52 2.17
C ARG A 34 11.23 -12.31 2.17
N LEU A 35 10.82 -11.20 2.76
CA LEU A 35 11.67 -10.01 2.90
C LEU A 35 12.69 -10.21 4.02
N ASP A 36 13.95 -9.84 3.79
CA ASP A 36 14.89 -9.68 4.91
C ASP A 36 14.51 -8.46 5.77
N ASP A 37 15.14 -8.29 6.94
CA ASP A 37 14.77 -7.22 7.87
C ASP A 37 15.02 -5.83 7.29
N GLN A 38 16.07 -5.63 6.49
CA GLN A 38 16.37 -4.34 5.89
C GLN A 38 15.35 -3.98 4.82
N GLN A 39 14.98 -4.96 3.98
CA GLN A 39 13.95 -4.81 2.97
C GLN A 39 12.58 -4.54 3.60
N LEU A 40 12.22 -5.29 4.66
CA LEU A 40 10.96 -5.08 5.38
C LEU A 40 10.86 -3.67 5.96
N MET A 41 11.94 -3.18 6.58
CA MET A 41 11.98 -1.82 7.12
C MET A 41 11.84 -0.75 6.03
N LYS A 42 12.51 -0.94 4.89
CA LYS A 42 12.41 -0.03 3.74
C LYS A 42 11.00 -0.01 3.13
N GLU A 43 10.37 -1.17 3.00
CA GLU A 43 9.00 -1.29 2.50
C GLU A 43 7.99 -0.64 3.46
N LEU A 44 8.16 -0.82 4.77
CA LEU A 44 7.35 -0.15 5.80
C LEU A 44 7.47 1.37 5.73
N GLU A 45 8.69 1.90 5.60
CA GLU A 45 8.91 3.33 5.44
C GLU A 45 8.20 3.86 4.18
N ASN A 46 8.37 3.17 3.05
CA ASN A 46 7.79 3.59 1.78
C ASN A 46 6.25 3.55 1.78
N ILE A 47 5.65 2.49 2.34
CA ILE A 47 4.20 2.36 2.39
C ILE A 47 3.56 3.37 3.34
N HIS A 48 4.22 3.70 4.46
CA HIS A 48 3.75 4.76 5.34
C HIS A 48 3.88 6.16 4.72
N ARG A 49 4.98 6.43 4.00
CA ARG A 49 5.21 7.71 3.31
C ARG A 49 4.11 8.00 2.29
N THR A 50 3.67 7.00 1.54
CA THR A 50 2.71 7.16 0.43
C THR A 50 1.24 7.00 0.85
N ARG A 51 0.97 6.74 2.14
CA ARG A 51 -0.38 6.51 2.67
C ARG A 51 -1.30 7.70 2.45
N HIS A 52 -0.83 8.91 2.77
CA HIS A 52 -1.67 10.11 2.70
C HIS A 52 -2.05 10.44 1.25
N ASP A 53 -1.09 10.35 0.33
CA ASP A 53 -1.34 10.57 -1.09
C ASP A 53 -2.30 9.52 -1.66
N THR A 54 -2.11 8.25 -1.29
CA THR A 54 -3.03 7.17 -1.71
C THR A 54 -4.43 7.36 -1.15
N LEU A 55 -4.56 7.89 0.07
CA LEU A 55 -5.85 8.20 0.69
C LEU A 55 -6.59 9.34 -0.02
N LEU A 56 -5.88 10.39 -0.43
CA LEU A 56 -6.48 11.58 -1.03
C LEU A 56 -6.74 11.43 -2.53
N TYR A 57 -5.86 10.75 -3.25
CA TYR A 57 -5.82 10.77 -4.71
C TYR A 57 -5.88 9.38 -5.35
N GLY A 58 -5.80 8.31 -4.55
CA GLY A 58 -5.92 6.94 -5.04
C GLY A 58 -7.36 6.57 -5.41
N SER A 59 -7.52 5.64 -6.35
CA SER A 59 -8.82 4.98 -6.56
C SER A 59 -9.18 4.12 -5.35
N ASN A 60 -10.46 3.75 -5.23
CA ASN A 60 -10.90 2.84 -4.16
C ASN A 60 -10.13 1.51 -4.17
N ASP A 61 -9.86 0.96 -5.35
CA ASP A 61 -9.07 -0.27 -5.48
C ASP A 61 -7.61 -0.08 -5.08
N ALA A 62 -7.00 1.05 -5.46
CA ALA A 62 -5.63 1.36 -5.05
C ALA A 62 -5.53 1.52 -3.54
N LEU A 63 -6.49 2.20 -2.91
CA LEU A 63 -6.55 2.36 -1.45
C LEU A 63 -6.75 1.01 -0.74
N ARG A 64 -7.61 0.14 -1.27
CA ARG A 64 -7.82 -1.21 -0.72
C ARG A 64 -6.54 -2.04 -0.79
N ALA A 65 -5.90 -2.12 -1.95
CA ALA A 65 -4.64 -2.85 -2.11
C ALA A 65 -3.52 -2.29 -1.23
N HIS A 66 -3.46 -0.96 -1.08
CA HIS A 66 -2.50 -0.30 -0.19
C HIS A 66 -2.73 -0.66 1.28
N ASN A 67 -3.99 -0.65 1.75
CA ASN A 67 -4.34 -1.03 3.11
C ASN A 67 -4.03 -2.51 3.40
N GLU A 68 -4.35 -3.40 2.46
CA GLU A 68 -4.02 -4.82 2.56
C GLU A 68 -2.52 -5.04 2.68
N ARG A 69 -1.71 -4.41 1.81
CA ARG A 69 -0.25 -4.50 1.86
C ARG A 69 0.34 -3.92 3.14
N MET A 70 -0.20 -2.80 3.63
CA MET A 70 0.23 -2.18 4.89
C MET A 70 0.01 -3.12 6.07
N ALA A 71 -1.17 -3.72 6.16
CA ALA A 71 -1.49 -4.67 7.22
C ALA A 71 -0.58 -5.91 7.20
N GLN A 72 -0.26 -6.42 6.01
CA GLN A 72 0.63 -7.57 5.85
C GLN A 72 2.06 -7.26 6.31
N LEU A 73 2.63 -6.12 5.92
CA LEU A 73 3.98 -5.69 6.33
C LEU A 73 4.06 -5.40 7.84
N GLU A 74 3.05 -4.72 8.39
CA GLU A 74 2.98 -4.42 9.83
C GLU A 74 2.83 -5.71 10.66
N GLY A 75 1.99 -6.64 10.21
CA GLY A 75 1.80 -7.94 10.85
C GLY A 75 3.09 -8.75 10.87
N GLU A 76 3.84 -8.76 9.77
CA GLU A 76 5.13 -9.44 9.69
C GLU A 76 6.15 -8.83 10.65
N TRP A 77 6.23 -7.50 10.72
CA TRP A 77 7.12 -6.83 11.66
C TRP A 77 6.76 -7.13 13.11
N LEU A 78 5.48 -7.11 13.47
CA LEU A 78 5.02 -7.48 14.82
C LEU A 78 5.34 -8.94 15.16
N ARG A 79 5.19 -9.84 14.20
CA ARG A 79 5.52 -11.27 14.37
C ARG A 79 7.00 -11.49 14.64
N ARG A 80 7.89 -10.76 13.95
CA ARG A 80 9.35 -10.80 14.19
C ARG A 80 9.76 -10.10 15.50
N ASN A 81 8.96 -9.13 15.97
CA ASN A 81 9.30 -8.27 17.10
C ASN A 81 8.29 -8.37 18.27
N PRO A 82 8.12 -9.56 18.89
CA PRO A 82 7.13 -9.74 19.96
C PRO A 82 7.46 -8.94 21.23
N ARG A 83 8.73 -8.58 21.43
CA ARG A 83 9.21 -7.80 22.60
C ARG A 83 9.48 -6.33 22.26
N ARG A 84 8.82 -5.79 21.23
CA ARG A 84 9.06 -4.40 20.80
C ARG A 84 8.86 -3.43 21.96
N PRO A 85 9.70 -2.40 22.09
CA PRO A 85 9.46 -1.34 23.06
C PRO A 85 8.17 -0.58 22.70
N VAL A 86 7.32 -0.37 23.70
CA VAL A 86 6.15 0.50 23.61
C VAL A 86 6.49 1.76 24.40
N ALA A 87 6.50 2.92 23.74
CA ALA A 87 6.71 4.17 24.46
C ALA A 87 5.54 4.40 25.43
N ALA A 88 5.84 4.49 26.74
CA ALA A 88 4.82 4.67 27.78
C ALA A 88 3.89 5.85 27.48
N GLY A 89 4.43 6.97 26.98
CA GLY A 89 3.66 8.16 26.59
C GLY A 89 2.69 7.96 25.41
N ARG A 90 2.82 6.88 24.64
CA ARG A 90 1.91 6.46 23.56
C ARG A 90 0.89 5.41 24.01
N THR A 91 0.87 5.08 25.30
CA THR A 91 -0.18 4.23 25.90
C THR A 91 -1.29 5.10 26.50
N ARG A 92 -2.46 4.50 26.71
CA ARG A 92 -3.57 5.16 27.41
C ARG A 92 -3.22 5.48 28.86
N GLU A 93 -2.51 4.57 29.53
CA GLU A 93 -2.05 4.73 30.91
C GLU A 93 -1.09 5.91 31.03
N GLY A 94 -0.03 5.93 30.21
CA GLY A 94 0.90 7.05 30.19
C GLY A 94 0.28 8.37 29.72
N ALA A 95 -0.85 8.36 29.01
CA ALA A 95 -1.62 9.58 28.75
C ALA A 95 -2.35 10.08 30.01
N ARG A 96 -2.92 9.15 30.81
CA ARG A 96 -3.59 9.47 32.09
C ARG A 96 -2.61 9.98 33.14
N GLU A 97 -1.42 9.39 33.24
CA GLU A 97 -0.37 9.82 34.16
C GLU A 97 0.09 11.27 33.91
N ARG A 98 0.20 11.68 32.63
CA ARG A 98 0.53 13.07 32.28
C ARG A 98 -0.55 14.06 32.70
N THR A 99 -1.82 13.74 32.45
CA THR A 99 -2.94 14.61 32.84
C THR A 99 -3.13 14.68 34.35
N GLY A 100 -2.91 13.57 35.08
CA GLY A 100 -3.01 13.54 36.54
C GLY A 100 -1.85 14.24 37.25
N GLY A 101 -0.64 14.23 36.68
CA GLY A 101 0.53 14.94 37.22
C GLY A 101 0.42 16.47 37.10
N GLU A 102 -0.29 16.98 36.11
CA GLU A 102 -0.47 18.43 35.88
C GLU A 102 -1.52 19.06 36.80
N THR A 103 -2.41 18.26 37.39
CA THR A 103 -3.40 18.74 38.38
C THR A 103 -2.88 18.75 39.82
N ALA A 104 -1.64 18.31 40.07
CA ALA A 104 -1.09 18.08 41.41
C ALA A 104 -0.01 19.09 41.86
N THR A 105 0.15 20.23 41.17
CA THR A 105 0.92 21.37 41.69
C THR A 105 -0.03 22.45 42.22
N PRO A 106 -0.43 22.40 43.51
CA PRO A 106 -0.82 23.63 44.18
C PRO A 106 0.43 24.51 44.25
N SER A 107 0.48 25.55 43.43
CA SER A 107 1.41 26.67 43.59
C SER A 107 1.13 27.28 44.97
N GLY A 108 1.94 26.85 45.94
CA GLY A 108 1.85 27.26 47.33
C GLY A 108 2.90 28.31 47.65
N THR A 109 2.37 29.51 47.92
CA THR A 109 2.93 30.67 48.67
C THR A 109 4.13 31.41 48.08
#